data_AF-A0A143XH36-F1
#
_entry.id   AF-A0A143XH36-F1
#
_cell.length_a   1.000
_cell.length_b   1.000
_cell.length_c   1.000
_cell.angle_alpha   90.00
_cell.angle_beta   90.00
_cell.angle_gamma   90.00
#
_symmetry.space_group_name_H-M   'P 1'
#
loop_
_entity.id
_entity.type
_entity.pdbx_description
1 polymer ?
#
loop_
_entity_poly.entity_id
_entity_poly.type
_entity_poly.pdbx_seq_one_letter_code
_entity_poly.pdbx_strand_id
1 'polypeptide(L)'
;MKIPFSYQTFSALLPDETRAIAYYTEWHSTYCPDCNIRLIRPLRRRNPLLLRCPQCGKTVSVFTGTVLQGTRTDLRYWLYTGMLFYFCKNHFPQFQLPHLLSIKSIKQEVGATSDQTMHRIYTTLRRLFESTDEDDIDFRDLIFRPLYLHAQQLRPFSLTYTGLIVH
;
A
#
# COMPACT_ATOMS: atom_id res chain seq x y z
N MET A 1 -12.97 14.86 3.45
CA MET A 1 -11.85 15.71 3.95
C MET A 1 -10.83 15.91 2.82
N LYS A 2 -9.96 16.94 2.90
CA LYS A 2 -8.86 17.13 1.91
C LYS A 2 -7.81 16.03 2.11
N ILE A 3 -7.13 15.64 1.03
CA ILE A 3 -6.02 14.69 1.10
C ILE A 3 -4.99 15.17 2.16
N PRO A 4 -4.65 14.34 3.17
CA PRO A 4 -3.79 14.73 4.29
C PRO A 4 -2.34 15.02 3.88
N PHE A 5 -1.86 14.44 2.78
CA PHE A 5 -0.54 14.72 2.21
C PHE A 5 -0.48 14.37 0.73
N SER A 6 0.28 15.14 -0.05
CA SER A 6 0.27 15.01 -1.51
C SER A 6 0.98 13.77 -2.02
N TYR A 7 0.59 13.31 -3.22
CA TYR A 7 1.29 12.24 -3.92
C TYR A 7 2.71 12.67 -4.32
N GLN A 8 2.94 13.95 -4.55
CA GLN A 8 4.28 14.49 -4.79
C GLN A 8 5.21 14.28 -3.59
N THR A 9 4.74 14.54 -2.37
CA THR A 9 5.53 14.28 -1.15
C THR A 9 5.80 12.80 -0.98
N PHE A 10 4.79 11.95 -1.21
CA PHE A 10 4.98 10.49 -1.21
C PHE A 10 6.00 10.04 -2.27
N SER A 11 5.97 10.62 -3.46
CA SER A 11 6.90 10.31 -4.55
C SER A 11 8.34 10.72 -4.21
N ALA A 12 8.57 11.65 -3.27
CA ALA A 12 9.93 11.90 -2.78
C ALA A 12 10.48 10.72 -1.94
N LEU A 13 9.60 9.95 -1.29
CA LEU A 13 9.95 8.74 -0.53
C LEU A 13 10.16 7.55 -1.46
N LEU A 14 9.22 7.35 -2.38
CA LEU A 14 9.18 6.23 -3.33
C LEU A 14 9.06 6.81 -4.75
N PRO A 15 10.19 7.23 -5.36
CA PRO A 15 10.19 8.00 -6.62
C PRO A 15 9.73 7.20 -7.83
N ASP A 16 9.89 5.89 -7.81
CA ASP A 16 9.55 5.00 -8.91
C ASP A 16 9.02 3.66 -8.39
N GLU A 17 8.43 2.89 -9.32
CA GLU A 17 7.89 1.57 -9.01
C GLU A 17 8.98 0.60 -8.54
N THR A 18 10.23 0.75 -8.97
CA THR A 18 11.34 -0.13 -8.54
C THR A 18 11.62 0.04 -7.05
N ARG A 19 11.62 1.29 -6.57
CA ARG A 19 11.76 1.62 -5.13
C ARG A 19 10.55 1.14 -4.33
N ALA A 20 9.35 1.26 -4.88
CA ALA A 20 8.14 0.73 -4.24
C ALA A 20 8.19 -0.80 -4.09
N ILE A 21 8.65 -1.52 -5.11
CA ILE A 21 8.80 -2.98 -5.05
C ILE A 21 9.91 -3.36 -4.06
N ALA A 22 11.06 -2.68 -4.10
CA ALA A 22 12.15 -2.93 -3.17
C ALA A 22 11.69 -2.77 -1.71
N TYR A 23 10.99 -1.67 -1.43
CA TYR A 23 10.34 -1.42 -0.14
C TYR A 23 9.42 -2.57 0.26
N TYR A 24 8.48 -2.96 -0.61
CA TYR A 24 7.54 -4.03 -0.29
C TYR A 24 8.24 -5.37 0.00
N THR A 25 9.26 -5.73 -0.78
CA THR A 25 10.01 -6.99 -0.60
C THR A 25 10.96 -6.98 0.60
N GLU A 26 11.30 -5.81 1.14
CA GLU A 26 12.05 -5.68 2.40
C GLU A 26 11.17 -6.03 3.60
N TRP A 27 9.91 -5.57 3.58
CA TRP A 27 8.97 -5.77 4.68
C TRP A 27 8.19 -7.08 4.59
N HIS A 28 7.81 -7.52 3.38
CA HIS A 28 7.00 -8.72 3.18
C HIS A 28 7.79 -9.87 2.56
N SER A 29 7.69 -11.04 3.18
CA SER A 29 8.31 -12.27 2.70
C SER A 29 7.32 -13.12 1.92
N THR A 30 7.73 -13.60 0.74
CA THR A 30 6.92 -14.50 -0.07
C THR A 30 7.34 -15.95 0.16
N TYR A 31 6.37 -16.84 0.31
CA TYR A 31 6.59 -18.28 0.46
C TYR A 31 6.06 -19.02 -0.77
N CYS A 32 6.70 -20.15 -1.10
CA CYS A 32 6.15 -21.04 -2.11
C CYS A 32 4.88 -21.71 -1.55
N PRO A 33 3.73 -21.64 -2.25
CA PRO A 33 2.49 -22.25 -1.76
C PRO A 33 2.56 -23.77 -1.65
N ASP A 34 3.42 -24.41 -2.46
CA ASP A 34 3.49 -25.89 -2.53
C ASP A 34 4.59 -26.45 -1.62
N CYS A 35 5.69 -25.72 -1.44
CA CYS A 35 6.87 -26.17 -0.68
C CYS A 35 7.01 -25.50 0.69
N ASN A 36 6.24 -24.45 0.96
CA ASN A 36 6.29 -23.61 2.17
C ASN A 36 7.70 -23.08 2.52
N ILE A 37 8.57 -22.89 1.52
CA ILE A 37 9.89 -22.29 1.70
C ILE A 37 9.88 -20.81 1.32
N ARG A 38 10.63 -20.00 2.08
CA ARG A 38 10.81 -18.57 1.78
C ARG A 38 11.52 -18.40 0.44
N LEU A 39 10.95 -17.56 -0.42
CA LEU A 39 11.48 -17.24 -1.73
C LEU A 39 12.21 -15.89 -1.66
N ILE A 40 13.47 -15.90 -2.10
CA ILE A 40 14.34 -14.69 -2.07
C ILE A 40 14.98 -14.37 -3.42
N ARG A 41 14.96 -15.32 -4.37
CA ARG A 41 15.65 -15.17 -5.66
C ARG A 41 14.67 -14.72 -6.74
N PRO A 42 14.79 -13.50 -7.27
CA PRO A 42 13.97 -13.06 -8.38
C PRO A 42 14.32 -13.85 -9.64
N LEU A 43 13.29 -14.19 -10.42
CA LEU A 43 13.40 -14.89 -11.69
C LEU A 43 14.19 -14.08 -12.72
N ARG A 44 14.05 -12.75 -12.70
CA ARG A 44 14.77 -11.81 -13.56
C ARG A 44 15.17 -10.58 -12.76
N ARG A 45 16.41 -10.10 -12.92
CA ARG A 45 16.86 -8.84 -12.28
C ARG A 45 15.96 -7.64 -12.60
N ARG A 46 15.43 -7.59 -13.83
CA ARG A 46 14.54 -6.51 -14.31
C ARG A 46 13.07 -6.71 -13.94
N ASN A 47 12.68 -7.88 -13.43
CA ASN A 47 11.30 -8.14 -12.98
C ASN A 47 11.36 -8.83 -11.59
N PRO A 48 11.61 -8.05 -10.52
CA PRO A 48 11.71 -8.57 -9.17
C PRO A 48 10.37 -9.08 -8.61
N LEU A 49 9.25 -8.91 -9.34
CA LEU A 49 7.92 -9.33 -8.89
C LEU A 49 7.69 -10.83 -8.98
N LEU A 50 8.55 -11.57 -9.68
CA LEU A 50 8.43 -13.01 -9.85
C LEU A 50 9.63 -13.69 -9.21
N LEU A 51 9.38 -14.63 -8.31
CA LEU A 51 10.37 -15.44 -7.63
C LEU A 51 10.25 -16.88 -8.14
N ARG A 52 11.38 -17.59 -8.22
CA ARG A 52 11.39 -19.01 -8.59
C ARG A 52 11.65 -19.87 -7.36
N CYS A 53 10.78 -20.85 -7.11
CA CYS A 53 11.00 -21.84 -6.07
C CYS A 53 12.19 -22.75 -6.47
N PRO A 54 13.24 -22.88 -5.63
CA PRO A 54 14.36 -23.78 -5.94
C PRO A 54 14.00 -25.27 -5.81
N GLN A 55 12.93 -25.62 -5.08
CA GLN A 55 12.52 -27.00 -4.82
C GLN A 55 11.59 -27.55 -5.91
N CYS A 56 10.46 -26.89 -6.18
CA CYS A 56 9.49 -27.35 -7.19
C CYS A 56 9.60 -26.62 -8.54
N GLY A 57 10.45 -25.60 -8.66
CA GLY A 57 10.64 -24.84 -9.90
C GLY A 57 9.53 -23.85 -10.26
N LYS A 58 8.42 -23.82 -9.49
CA LYS A 58 7.27 -22.94 -9.70
C LYS A 58 7.64 -21.47 -9.63
N THR A 59 7.04 -20.67 -10.50
CA THR A 59 7.12 -19.20 -10.46
C THR A 59 6.01 -18.65 -9.58
N VAL A 60 6.37 -17.81 -8.62
CA VAL A 60 5.45 -17.24 -7.62
C VAL A 60 5.58 -15.72 -7.66
N SER A 61 4.45 -15.01 -7.64
CA SER A 61 4.49 -13.54 -7.53
C SER A 61 4.83 -13.14 -6.10
N VAL A 62 5.58 -12.05 -5.93
CA VAL A 62 5.83 -11.46 -4.60
C VAL A 62 4.53 -11.08 -3.86
N PHE A 63 3.45 -10.85 -4.61
CA PHE A 63 2.11 -10.53 -4.09
C PHE A 63 1.21 -11.75 -3.86
N THR A 64 1.71 -12.97 -4.05
CA THR A 64 0.90 -14.18 -3.86
C THR A 64 0.42 -14.26 -2.41
N GLY A 65 -0.87 -14.50 -2.23
CA GLY A 65 -1.50 -14.59 -0.91
C GLY A 65 -1.79 -13.24 -0.27
N THR A 66 -1.63 -12.12 -0.97
CA THR A 66 -1.89 -10.78 -0.41
C THR A 66 -2.96 -10.03 -1.19
N VAL A 67 -3.43 -8.92 -0.62
CA VAL A 67 -4.39 -8.01 -1.29
C VAL A 67 -3.89 -7.45 -2.63
N LEU A 68 -2.58 -7.51 -2.87
CA LEU A 68 -1.93 -7.05 -4.10
C LEU A 68 -1.93 -8.13 -5.20
N GLN A 69 -2.41 -9.34 -4.92
CA GLN A 69 -2.39 -10.45 -5.86
C GLN A 69 -3.04 -10.09 -7.20
N GLY A 70 -2.33 -10.38 -8.29
CA GLY A 70 -2.80 -10.10 -9.65
C GLY A 70 -2.90 -8.60 -9.98
N THR A 71 -2.27 -7.72 -9.20
CA THR A 71 -2.08 -6.32 -9.61
C THR A 71 -1.13 -6.24 -10.81
N ARG A 72 -1.46 -5.38 -11.77
CA ARG A 72 -0.55 -4.89 -12.82
C ARG A 72 -0.36 -3.37 -12.75
N THR A 73 -0.96 -2.75 -11.73
CA THR A 73 -0.90 -1.32 -11.49
C THR A 73 0.33 -0.99 -10.68
N ASP A 74 0.93 0.16 -10.98
CA ASP A 74 2.04 0.74 -10.23
C ASP A 74 1.79 0.62 -8.71
N LEU A 75 2.71 -0.07 -8.04
CA LEU A 75 2.62 -0.36 -6.61
C LEU A 75 2.56 0.94 -5.78
N ARG A 76 3.08 2.05 -6.29
CA ARG A 76 3.00 3.37 -5.63
C ARG A 76 1.56 3.80 -5.38
N TYR A 77 0.61 3.46 -6.25
CA TYR A 77 -0.79 3.83 -6.04
C TYR A 77 -1.41 3.08 -4.86
N TRP A 78 -1.04 1.81 -4.69
CA TRP A 78 -1.44 0.99 -3.56
C TRP A 78 -0.80 1.50 -2.26
N LEU A 79 0.51 1.72 -2.26
CA LEU A 79 1.26 2.16 -1.08
C LEU A 79 0.81 3.55 -0.62
N TYR A 80 0.61 4.48 -1.56
CA TYR A 80 0.11 5.81 -1.25
C TYR A 80 -1.31 5.75 -0.66
N THR A 81 -2.23 5.04 -1.32
CA THR A 81 -3.62 4.93 -0.85
C THR A 81 -3.69 4.27 0.53
N GLY A 82 -2.90 3.22 0.75
CA GLY A 82 -2.83 2.54 2.03
C GLY A 82 -2.19 3.41 3.13
N MET A 83 -1.19 4.23 2.80
CA MET A 83 -0.63 5.19 3.75
C MET A 83 -1.65 6.25 4.16
N LEU A 84 -2.48 6.74 3.22
CA LEU A 84 -3.59 7.65 3.54
C LEU A 84 -4.59 6.98 4.49
N PHE A 85 -4.92 5.71 4.25
CA PHE A 85 -5.86 4.96 5.08
C PHE A 85 -5.30 4.71 6.48
N TYR A 86 -4.02 4.33 6.56
CA TYR A 86 -3.30 4.15 7.81
C TYR A 86 -3.29 5.44 8.63
N PHE A 87 -2.99 6.57 7.99
CA PHE A 87 -3.09 7.88 8.64
C PHE A 87 -4.50 8.15 9.18
N CYS A 88 -5.53 8.02 8.33
CA CYS A 88 -6.90 8.29 8.74
C CYS A 88 -7.38 7.39 9.88
N LYS A 89 -7.05 6.09 9.87
CA LYS A 89 -7.42 5.16 10.94
C LYS A 89 -6.75 5.49 12.27
N ASN A 90 -5.50 5.96 12.24
CA ASN A 90 -4.75 6.29 13.47
C ASN A 90 -5.14 7.65 14.07
N HIS A 91 -5.50 8.64 13.24
CA HIS A 91 -5.82 10.00 13.70
C HIS A 91 -7.32 10.27 13.86
N PHE A 92 -8.15 9.52 13.14
CA PHE A 92 -9.61 9.72 13.09
C PHE A 92 -10.37 8.38 13.21
N PRO A 93 -10.07 7.53 14.21
CA PRO A 93 -10.62 6.18 14.33
C PRO A 93 -12.15 6.13 14.43
N GLN A 94 -12.78 7.20 14.91
CA GLN A 94 -14.23 7.32 15.06
C GLN A 94 -14.98 7.49 13.74
N PHE A 95 -14.28 7.85 12.66
CA PHE A 95 -14.89 8.08 11.35
C PHE A 95 -14.60 6.93 10.39
N GLN A 96 -15.60 6.52 9.61
CA GLN A 96 -15.37 5.55 8.54
C GLN A 96 -14.54 6.18 7.41
N LEU A 97 -13.66 5.38 6.80
CA LEU A 97 -12.77 5.82 5.73
C LEU A 97 -13.48 6.54 4.57
N PRO A 98 -14.66 6.12 4.09
CA PRO A 98 -15.40 6.84 3.04
C PRO A 98 -15.81 8.27 3.39
N HIS A 99 -15.99 8.59 4.68
CA HIS A 99 -16.30 9.95 5.11
C HIS A 99 -15.06 10.85 5.11
N LEU A 100 -13.88 10.26 5.28
CA LEU A 100 -12.61 10.98 5.32
C LEU A 100 -12.01 11.15 3.92
N LEU A 101 -11.95 10.07 3.14
CA LEU A 101 -11.22 9.96 1.89
C LEU A 101 -12.11 9.47 0.74
N SER A 102 -12.24 10.27 -0.31
CA SER A 102 -12.97 9.89 -1.52
C SER A 102 -12.05 9.30 -2.58
N ILE A 103 -12.57 8.32 -3.35
CA ILE A 103 -11.87 7.73 -4.51
C ILE A 103 -11.48 8.82 -5.51
N LYS A 104 -12.39 9.79 -5.74
CA LYS A 104 -12.18 10.90 -6.69
C LYS A 104 -10.97 11.74 -6.30
N SER A 105 -10.85 12.10 -5.02
CA SER A 105 -9.72 12.89 -4.53
C SER A 105 -8.40 12.13 -4.67
N ILE A 106 -8.38 10.83 -4.35
CA ILE A 106 -7.17 10.01 -4.48
C ILE A 106 -6.78 9.86 -5.95
N LYS A 107 -7.73 9.58 -6.85
CA LYS A 107 -7.48 9.49 -8.30
C LYS A 107 -6.86 10.78 -8.84
N GLN A 108 -7.44 11.93 -8.50
CA GLN A 108 -6.93 13.23 -8.92
C GLN A 108 -5.51 13.48 -8.41
N GLU A 109 -5.25 13.13 -7.16
CA GLU A 109 -3.95 13.34 -6.52
C GLU A 109 -2.83 12.46 -7.12
N VAL A 110 -3.11 11.18 -7.41
CA VAL A 110 -2.12 10.28 -8.04
C VAL A 110 -2.01 10.46 -9.55
N GLY A 111 -2.91 11.25 -10.16
CA GLY A 111 -2.97 11.43 -11.62
C GLY A 111 -3.38 10.18 -12.40
N ALA A 112 -4.15 9.27 -11.78
CA ALA A 112 -4.54 8.01 -12.43
C ALA A 112 -5.61 8.24 -13.51
N THR A 113 -5.43 7.60 -14.67
CA THR A 113 -6.37 7.71 -15.80
C THR A 113 -7.55 6.74 -15.69
N SER A 114 -7.33 5.55 -15.11
CA SER A 114 -8.35 4.48 -15.01
C SER A 114 -9.16 4.56 -13.72
N ASP A 115 -10.48 4.80 -13.85
CA ASP A 115 -11.43 4.72 -12.74
C ASP A 115 -11.54 3.31 -12.17
N GLN A 116 -11.56 2.29 -13.03
CA GLN A 116 -11.66 0.89 -12.60
C GLN A 116 -10.46 0.49 -11.73
N THR A 117 -9.26 0.93 -12.10
CA THR A 117 -8.04 0.68 -11.34
C THR A 117 -8.12 1.33 -9.96
N MET A 118 -8.48 2.61 -9.89
CA MET A 118 -8.59 3.31 -8.61
C MET A 118 -9.71 2.77 -7.72
N HIS A 119 -10.83 2.37 -8.31
CA HIS A 119 -11.92 1.73 -7.59
C HIS A 119 -11.47 0.39 -6.99
N ARG A 120 -10.75 -0.45 -7.75
CA ARG A 120 -10.18 -1.71 -7.25
C ARG A 120 -9.23 -1.45 -6.08
N ILE A 121 -8.27 -0.54 -6.22
CA ILE A 121 -7.31 -0.21 -5.17
C ILE A 121 -8.04 0.23 -3.90
N TYR A 122 -8.93 1.21 -4.03
CA TYR A 122 -9.64 1.78 -2.90
C TYR A 122 -10.50 0.76 -2.18
N THR A 123 -11.33 0.00 -2.91
CA THR A 123 -12.23 -0.97 -2.29
C THR A 123 -11.49 -2.13 -1.64
N THR A 124 -10.38 -2.58 -2.25
CA THR A 124 -9.53 -3.63 -1.69
C THR A 124 -8.87 -3.18 -0.40
N LEU A 125 -8.22 -2.00 -0.41
CA LEU A 125 -7.59 -1.46 0.79
C LEU A 125 -8.62 -1.09 1.86
N ARG A 126 -9.81 -0.63 1.48
CA ARG A 126 -10.87 -0.32 2.44
C ARG A 126 -11.24 -1.56 3.22
N ARG A 127 -11.45 -2.69 2.54
CA ARG A 127 -11.72 -3.98 3.19
C ARG A 127 -10.59 -4.37 4.13
N LEU A 128 -9.33 -4.28 3.69
CA LEU A 128 -8.16 -4.55 4.53
C LEU A 128 -8.14 -3.71 5.81
N PHE A 129 -8.36 -2.38 5.69
CA PHE A 129 -8.31 -1.47 6.83
C PHE A 129 -9.55 -1.51 7.72
N GLU A 130 -10.68 -2.00 7.22
CA GLU A 130 -11.91 -2.25 7.99
C GLU A 130 -11.96 -3.68 8.55
N SER A 131 -11.03 -4.56 8.15
CA SER A 131 -10.95 -5.93 8.64
C SER A 131 -10.59 -5.97 10.13
N THR A 132 -11.14 -6.99 10.79
CA THR A 132 -10.85 -7.35 12.18
C THR A 132 -10.08 -8.67 12.27
N ASP A 133 -9.78 -9.28 11.13
CA ASP A 133 -8.96 -10.48 11.02
C ASP A 133 -7.50 -10.15 11.40
N GLU A 134 -6.87 -11.04 12.17
CA GLU A 134 -5.52 -10.81 12.72
C GLU A 134 -4.47 -10.77 11.61
N ASP A 135 -4.57 -11.63 10.59
CA ASP A 135 -3.61 -11.66 9.48
C ASP A 135 -3.71 -10.37 8.64
N ASP A 136 -4.93 -9.84 8.45
CA ASP A 136 -5.14 -8.56 7.77
C ASP A 136 -4.55 -7.38 8.57
N ILE A 137 -4.70 -7.40 9.90
CA ILE A 137 -4.14 -6.40 10.82
C ILE A 137 -2.61 -6.46 10.80
N ASP A 138 -2.04 -7.65 10.86
CA ASP A 138 -0.59 -7.85 10.80
C ASP A 138 -0.03 -7.44 9.45
N PHE A 139 -0.69 -7.80 8.35
CA PHE A 139 -0.27 -7.40 7.01
C PHE A 139 -0.29 -5.88 6.83
N ARG A 140 -1.36 -5.20 7.26
CA ARG A 140 -1.43 -3.73 7.13
C ARG A 140 -0.37 -3.04 7.99
N ASP A 141 -0.10 -3.54 9.19
CA ASP A 141 0.87 -2.91 10.09
C ASP A 141 2.30 -3.19 9.64
N LEU A 142 2.58 -4.40 9.14
CA LEU A 142 3.85 -4.77 8.52
C LEU A 142 4.23 -3.84 7.36
N ILE A 143 3.27 -3.48 6.52
CA ILE A 143 3.51 -2.66 5.32
C ILE A 143 3.35 -1.17 5.59
N PHE A 144 2.30 -0.72 6.27
CA PHE A 144 1.96 0.71 6.27
C PHE A 144 2.49 1.47 7.47
N ARG A 145 2.71 0.82 8.63
CA ARG A 145 3.32 1.46 9.79
C ARG A 145 4.74 1.97 9.51
N PRO A 146 5.69 1.16 9.01
CA PRO A 146 7.04 1.65 8.74
C PRO A 146 7.06 2.71 7.63
N LEU A 147 6.22 2.56 6.59
CA LEU A 147 6.07 3.58 5.54
C LEU A 147 5.63 4.92 6.13
N TYR A 148 4.59 4.90 6.98
CA TYR A 148 4.06 6.08 7.65
C TYR A 148 5.09 6.74 8.56
N LEU A 149 5.78 5.96 9.40
CA LEU A 149 6.81 6.49 10.31
C LEU A 149 7.98 7.11 9.54
N HIS A 150 8.44 6.48 8.46
CA HIS A 150 9.50 7.03 7.61
C HIS A 150 9.07 8.34 6.96
N ALA A 151 7.82 8.40 6.50
CA ALA A 151 7.24 9.58 5.90
C ALA A 151 7.17 10.76 6.89
N GLN A 152 6.85 10.51 8.17
CA GLN A 152 6.83 11.53 9.23
C GLN A 152 8.23 12.11 9.54
N GLN A 153 9.30 11.34 9.36
CA GLN A 153 10.67 11.78 9.64
C GLN A 153 11.19 12.75 8.58
N LEU A 154 10.83 12.55 7.31
CA LEU A 154 11.39 13.29 6.18
C LEU A 154 10.74 14.66 5.95
N ARG A 155 9.50 14.83 6.39
CA ARG A 155 8.91 16.12 6.74
C ARG A 155 7.93 15.81 7.87
N PRO A 156 7.92 16.56 8.99
CA PRO A 156 6.73 16.54 9.82
C PRO A 156 5.61 16.96 8.87
N PHE A 157 4.73 16.01 8.50
CA PHE A 157 3.55 16.35 7.74
C PHE A 157 2.90 17.45 8.55
N SER A 158 2.94 18.69 8.03
CA SER A 158 2.25 19.79 8.66
C SER A 158 0.80 19.37 8.64
N LEU A 159 0.33 18.84 9.77
CA LEU A 159 -1.05 18.52 10.04
C LEU A 159 -1.79 19.85 10.14
N THR A 160 -1.85 20.61 9.05
CA THR A 160 -2.77 21.72 8.90
C THR A 160 -4.15 21.14 8.60
N TYR A 161 -4.63 20.30 9.51
CA TYR A 161 -6.03 19.98 9.61
C TYR A 161 -6.68 21.07 10.47
N THR A 162 -7.09 22.16 9.82
CA THR A 162 -7.94 23.20 10.42
C THR A 162 -9.44 22.93 10.19
N GLY A 163 -9.81 21.67 9.93
CA GLY A 163 -11.06 21.32 9.25
C GLY A 163 -12.02 20.41 10.01
N LEU A 164 -12.16 20.56 11.33
CA LEU A 164 -13.36 20.12 12.07
C LEU A 164 -13.81 21.27 12.96
N ILE A 165 -14.45 22.28 12.36
CA ILE A 165 -15.46 23.04 13.11
C ILE A 165 -16.68 22.12 13.08
N VAL A 166 -16.88 21.40 14.17
CA VAL A 166 -18.16 20.77 14.47
C VAL A 166 -19.08 21.92 14.88
N HIS A 167 -20.02 22.27 14.01
CA HIS A 167 -21.23 22.99 14.42
C HIS A 167 -22.22 22.00 15.02
#